data_AF-A0A5R9E5T2-F1
#
_entry.id   AF-A0A5R9E5T2-F1
#
_cell.length_a   1.000
_cell.length_b   1.000
_cell.length_c   1.000
_cell.angle_alpha   90.00
_cell.angle_beta   90.00
_cell.angle_gamma   90.00
#
_symmetry.space_group_name_H-M   'P 1'
#
loop_
_entity.id
_entity.type
_entity.pdbx_description
1 polymer ?
#
loop_
_entity_poly.entity_id
_entity_poly.type
_entity_poly.pdbx_seq_one_letter_code
_entity_poly.pdbx_strand_id
1 'polypeptide(L)' 'MADFVGGNVKGALMQLDPKVDVRVTDSSGQDREIGDESDWKICTQEPLPGYPPNGQVIRFGAVLIGENC' A
#
# COMPACT_ATOMS: atom_id res chain seq x y z
N MET A 1 -8.31 10.80 2.98
CA MET A 1 -7.47 9.79 2.30
C MET A 1 -8.38 8.76 1.67
N ALA A 2 -8.10 8.35 0.43
CA ALA A 2 -8.90 7.36 -0.28
C ALA A 2 -8.70 5.95 0.31
N ASP A 3 -9.60 5.04 -0.03
CA ASP A 3 -9.45 3.61 0.24
C ASP A 3 -8.71 2.95 -0.93
N PHE A 4 -7.56 2.35 -0.63
CA PHE A 4 -6.68 1.68 -1.58
C PHE A 4 -6.69 0.15 -1.38
N VAL A 5 -7.35 -0.34 -0.34
CA VAL A 5 -7.47 -1.78 -0.05
C VAL A 5 -8.18 -2.49 -1.21
N GLY A 6 -7.62 -3.62 -1.63
CA GLY A 6 -8.08 -4.37 -2.80
C GLY A 6 -7.54 -3.85 -4.14
N GLY A 7 -6.95 -2.65 -4.16
CA GLY A 7 -6.30 -2.06 -5.33
C GLY A 7 -4.85 -2.52 -5.51
N ASN A 8 -4.22 -2.01 -6.56
CA ASN A 8 -2.81 -2.24 -6.86
C ASN A 8 -1.91 -1.14 -6.26
N VAL A 9 -0.72 -1.51 -5.80
CA VAL A 9 0.24 -0.59 -5.14
C VAL A 9 0.64 0.57 -6.06
N LYS A 10 1.02 0.29 -7.31
CA LYS A 10 1.38 1.33 -8.29
C LYS A 10 0.23 2.30 -8.55
N GLY A 11 -1.00 1.78 -8.65
CA GLY A 11 -2.20 2.61 -8.79
C GLY A 11 -2.48 3.50 -7.58
N ALA A 12 -2.17 3.05 -6.37
CA ALA A 12 -2.28 3.86 -5.16
C ALA A 12 -1.22 4.97 -5.13
N LEU A 13 0.03 4.65 -5.47
CA LEU A 13 1.13 5.62 -5.50
C LEU A 13 0.91 6.72 -6.54
N MET A 14 0.32 6.40 -7.70
CA MET A 14 -0.04 7.40 -8.71
C MET A 14 -1.12 8.37 -8.25
N GLN A 15 -1.98 7.96 -7.31
CA GLN A 15 -3.03 8.82 -6.74
C GLN A 15 -2.55 9.64 -5.55
N LEU A 16 -1.44 9.24 -4.92
CA LEU A 16 -0.86 9.94 -3.79
C LEU A 16 0.08 11.05 -4.26
N ASP A 17 0.13 12.13 -3.49
CA ASP A 17 1.13 13.18 -3.70
C ASP A 17 2.54 12.60 -3.52
N PRO A 18 3.49 12.87 -4.43
CA PRO A 18 4.88 12.36 -4.32
C PRO A 18 5.65 12.92 -3.12
N LYS A 19 5.05 13.88 -2.38
CA LYS A 19 5.58 14.42 -1.12
C LYS A 19 5.18 13.60 0.10
N VAL A 20 4.27 12.65 -0.06
CA VAL A 20 3.83 11.77 1.03
C VAL A 20 4.80 10.60 1.11
N ASP A 21 5.39 10.39 2.27
CA ASP A 21 6.14 9.19 2.56
C ASP A 21 5.20 7.98 2.58
N VAL A 22 5.42 7.06 1.66
CA VAL A 22 4.69 5.80 1.54
C VAL A 22 5.66 4.65 1.74
N ARG A 23 5.25 3.68 2.57
CA ARG A 23 6.02 2.49 2.87
C ARG A 23 5.18 1.26 2.61
N VAL A 24 5.61 0.48 1.63
CA VAL A 24 4.93 -0.76 1.24
C VAL A 24 5.69 -1.93 1.85
N THR A 25 4.97 -2.83 2.51
CA THR A 25 5.52 -4.03 3.17
C THR A 25 4.75 -5.27 2.73
N ASP A 26 5.46 -6.38 2.55
CA ASP A 26 4.85 -7.68 2.31
C ASP A 26 4.03 -8.12 3.52
N SER A 27 2.73 -8.28 3.33
CA SER A 27 1.80 -8.76 4.35
C SER A 27 1.52 -10.27 4.25
N SER A 28 2.20 -10.95 3.30
CA SER A 28 2.15 -12.42 3.14
C SER A 28 2.86 -13.15 4.29
N GLY A 29 3.74 -12.44 5.01
CA GLY A 29 4.58 -13.02 6.06
C GLY A 29 5.83 -13.71 5.49
N GLN A 30 6.18 -13.42 4.24
CA GLN A 30 7.39 -13.90 3.59
C GLN A 30 8.51 -12.85 3.62
N ASP A 31 8.24 -11.65 4.14
CA ASP A 31 9.18 -10.52 4.28
C ASP A 31 9.93 -10.23 2.96
N ARG A 32 9.22 -10.36 1.84
CA ARG A 32 9.77 -10.11 0.51
C ARG A 32 9.92 -8.61 0.26
N GLU A 33 10.98 -8.24 -0.44
CA GLU A 33 11.16 -6.88 -0.93
C GLU A 33 10.18 -6.60 -2.08
N ILE A 34 9.59 -5.40 -2.05
CA ILE A 34 8.67 -4.96 -3.10
C ILE A 34 9.51 -4.62 -4.34
N GLY A 35 9.49 -5.52 -5.33
CA GLY A 35 10.14 -5.31 -6.62
C GLY A 35 9.30 -4.43 -7.55
N ASP A 36 8.42 -5.06 -8.32
CA ASP A 36 7.54 -4.36 -9.26
C ASP A 36 6.18 -4.07 -8.62
N GLU A 37 5.90 -2.84 -8.21
CA GLU A 37 4.65 -2.46 -7.50
C GLU A 37 3.36 -2.81 -8.27
N SER A 38 3.47 -3.02 -9.58
CA SER A 38 2.39 -3.51 -10.45
C SER A 38 1.95 -4.93 -10.12
N ASP A 39 2.81 -5.75 -9.52
CA ASP A 39 2.54 -7.15 -9.16
C ASP A 39 1.98 -7.30 -7.75
N TRP A 40 1.78 -6.19 -7.04
CA TRP A 40 1.35 -6.18 -5.63
C TRP A 40 -0.06 -5.61 -5.46
N LYS A 41 -0.86 -6.30 -4.67
CA LYS A 41 -2.21 -5.91 -4.26
C LYS A 41 -2.19 -5.44 -2.81
N ILE A 42 -2.79 -4.29 -2.52
CA ILE A 42 -2.91 -3.76 -1.16
C ILE A 42 -3.98 -4.55 -0.40
N CYS A 43 -3.60 -5.12 0.74
CA CYS A 43 -4.49 -5.80 1.67
C CYS A 43 -4.87 -4.90 2.86
N THR A 44 -3.93 -4.09 3.33
CA THR A 44 -4.13 -3.22 4.47
C THR A 44 -3.49 -1.85 4.21
N GLN A 45 -4.08 -0.82 4.79
CA GLN A 45 -3.52 0.53 4.77
C GLN A 45 -3.58 1.17 6.14
N GLU A 46 -2.55 1.94 6.46
CA GLU A 46 -2.50 2.76 7.66
C GLU A 46 -1.93 4.15 7.30
N PRO A 47 -2.55 5.26 7.71
CA PRO A 47 -3.80 5.35 8.46
C PRO A 47 -5.03 4.84 7.68
N LEU A 48 -6.07 4.49 8.43
CA LEU A 48 -7.32 3.97 7.87
C LEU A 48 -7.93 4.94 6.83
N PRO A 49 -8.66 4.43 5.83
CA PRO A 49 -9.36 5.26 4.86
C PRO A 49 -10.23 6.32 5.55
N GLY A 50 -10.25 7.52 4.99
CA GLY A 50 -10.93 8.67 5.59
C GLY A 50 -10.07 9.46 6.60
N TYR A 51 -9.01 8.88 7.18
CA TYR A 51 -8.10 9.62 8.05
C TYR A 51 -6.96 10.25 7.25
N PRO A 52 -6.70 11.56 7.40
CA PRO A 52 -5.56 12.19 6.76
C PRO A 52 -4.24 11.72 7.40
N PRO A 53 -3.19 11.45 6.60
CA PRO A 53 -1.85 11.27 7.11
C PRO A 53 -1.34 12.64 7.56
N ASN A 54 -1.52 12.99 8.84
CA ASN A 54 -1.14 14.28 9.42
C ASN A 54 0.39 14.39 9.58
N GLY A 55 1.14 14.33 8.47
CA GLY A 55 2.61 14.21 8.48
C GLY A 55 3.10 12.82 8.89
N GLN A 56 2.21 11.83 8.91
CA GLN A 56 2.56 10.44 9.18
C GLN A 56 2.84 9.69 7.87
N VAL A 57 3.80 8.78 7.91
CA VAL A 57 4.08 7.86 6.79
C VAL A 57 2.87 6.96 6.56
N ILE A 58 2.41 6.86 5.31
CA ILE A 58 1.40 5.89 4.90
C ILE A 58 2.07 4.52 4.82
N ARG A 59 1.53 3.52 5.52
CA ARG A 59 1.96 2.13 5.44
C ARG A 59 0.94 1.32 4.64
N PHE A 60 1.39 0.63 3.61
CA PHE A 60 0.58 -0.34 2.87
C PHE A 60 1.10 -1.74 3.14
N GLY A 61 0.23 -2.61 3.66
CA GLY A 61 0.46 -4.05 3.63
C GLY A 61 -0.03 -4.58 2.29
N ALA A 62 0.87 -5.16 1.49
CA ALA A 62 0.55 -5.68 0.18
C ALA A 62 0.98 -7.14 0.05
N VAL A 63 0.32 -7.88 -0.83
CA VAL A 63 0.69 -9.26 -1.21
C VAL A 63 0.81 -9.35 -2.72
N LEU A 64 1.52 -10.34 -3.24
CA LEU A 64 1.58 -10.55 -4.69
C LEU A 64 0.18 -10.85 -5.25
N ILE A 65 -0.08 -10.38 -6.47
CA ILE A 65 -1.33 -10.67 -7.17
C ILE A 65 -1.47 -12.20 -7.32
N GLY A 66 -2.55 -12.73 -6.75
CA GLY A 66 -2.80 -14.18 -6.69
C GLY A 66 -2.67 -14.76 -5.28
N GLU A 67 -2.03 -14.05 -4.36
CA GLU A 67 -2.07 -14.37 -2.93
C GLU A 67 -3.30 -13.74 -2.25
N ASN A 68 -3.67 -14.29 -1.10
CA ASN A 68 -4.85 -13.86 -0.37
C ASN A 68 -4.53 -12.80 0.67
N CYS A 69 -5.47 -11.87 0.81
CA CYS A 69 -5.63 -10.97 1.95
C CYS A 69 -6.69 -11.61 2.86
#